data_AF-A0A5J9WA82-F1
#
_entry.id   AF-A0A5J9WA82-F1
#
_cell.length_a   1.000
_cell.length_b   1.000
_cell.length_c   1.000
_cell.angle_alpha   90.00
_cell.angle_beta   90.00
_cell.angle_gamma   90.00
#
_symmetry.space_group_name_H-M   'P 1'
#
loop_
_entity.id
_entity.type
_entity.pdbx_description
1 polymer ?
#
loop_
_entity_poly.entity_id
_entity_poly.type
_entity_poly.pdbx_seq_one_letter_code
_entity_poly.pdbx_strand_id
1 'polypeptide(L)'
;MVRPRPALAINLFFLLLFLSGSVVPQLAEAGGDEKKKMVGVDGTQFVVGGGTVYLSGFNAYWLMLMASDPARRGKVVAAFRQASEHGLNLARTWAFSDGGDTPLQLAPGVYDEAMFQALDFVIAEAGRHGIYLLLCLTNNFPDFGGKRQYVRWARDAGHSDELATADDFFNSTVVKGYYKDYVKTVLTRVNSITGVAYRDDPTIFGWELMNEPRCDADPTGAMVQAWVEEMAPYVKSIDAAHLVTAGLEGFYGDGAHESKDLNPWSIYYGTNYIATHLAAGVDFATIHLYPDVWLWGSSAARKAAFFRNWTRSHLRDTELYLAKPLLVTEYGKFIWDAEYSNRTQRDYFLGTVLDSIYESARDGGPLVGGAFWQLLDDGMDTFRDGYEIVLPEDRRAAAIIGNHSRQLAKLNGRDADEIRRRRNQRRTRTRTPTTHRKIHVGSSSSTSGTDQFRILLVRFMSLLRQQISSFFSVVLA
;
A
#
# COMPACT_ATOMS: atom_id res chain seq x y z
N MET A 1 -40.34 74.38 39.78
CA MET A 1 -39.55 73.51 38.90
C MET A 1 -40.48 72.53 38.21
N VAL A 2 -40.48 72.61 36.88
CA VAL A 2 -40.87 71.61 35.87
C VAL A 2 -42.24 70.91 36.04
N ARG A 3 -43.24 71.53 35.38
CA ARG A 3 -44.38 70.92 34.67
C ARG A 3 -43.88 70.22 33.38
N PRO A 4 -44.72 69.54 32.54
CA PRO A 4 -45.90 68.70 32.79
C PRO A 4 -45.94 67.43 31.87
N ARG A 5 -47.05 66.66 31.98
CA ARG A 5 -47.66 65.79 30.93
C ARG A 5 -47.94 66.58 29.61
N PRO A 6 -48.47 66.06 28.46
CA PRO A 6 -49.18 64.78 28.22
C PRO A 6 -49.11 64.16 26.78
N ALA A 7 -49.86 63.05 26.61
CA ALA A 7 -50.75 62.67 25.49
C ALA A 7 -50.24 62.23 24.09
N LEU A 8 -50.72 61.03 23.73
CA LEU A 8 -51.30 60.54 22.46
C LEU A 8 -50.66 60.92 21.11
N ALA A 9 -50.31 59.89 20.32
CA ALA A 9 -50.70 59.81 18.91
C ALA A 9 -50.65 58.35 18.39
N ILE A 10 -51.76 57.95 17.77
CA ILE A 10 -51.94 56.79 16.89
C ILE A 10 -51.30 57.12 15.54
N ASN A 11 -50.66 56.18 14.84
CA ASN A 11 -50.85 56.02 13.38
C ASN A 11 -50.18 54.79 12.74
N LEU A 12 -50.85 54.41 11.66
CA LEU A 12 -50.78 53.29 10.72
C LEU A 12 -49.65 53.41 9.67
N PHE A 13 -49.37 52.29 8.96
CA PHE A 13 -48.72 52.15 7.63
C PHE A 13 -47.18 52.38 7.56
N PHE A 14 -46.35 51.53 6.94
CA PHE A 14 -46.42 50.93 5.60
C PHE A 14 -45.73 49.55 5.49
N LEU A 15 -46.26 48.73 4.59
CA LEU A 15 -45.62 47.60 3.92
C LEU A 15 -44.49 48.12 2.99
N LEU A 16 -43.26 47.62 3.12
CA LEU A 16 -42.21 47.75 2.12
C LEU A 16 -41.53 46.38 1.93
N LEU A 17 -41.81 45.79 0.76
CA LEU A 17 -41.07 44.68 0.19
C LEU A 17 -39.59 45.06 0.02
N PHE A 18 -38.70 44.29 0.63
CA PHE A 18 -37.36 44.11 0.09
C PHE A 18 -37.10 42.61 -0.09
N LEU A 19 -36.93 42.25 -1.36
CA LEU A 19 -36.31 41.02 -1.81
C LEU A 19 -34.90 40.93 -1.22
N SER A 20 -34.67 40.00 -0.31
CA SER A 20 -33.34 39.46 -0.07
C SER A 20 -33.44 37.94 -0.10
N GLY A 21 -32.89 37.37 -1.18
CA GLY A 21 -32.75 35.94 -1.35
C GLY A 21 -31.94 35.38 -0.19
N SER A 22 -32.62 34.68 0.70
CA SER A 22 -31.98 33.79 1.65
C SER A 22 -31.69 32.50 0.89
N VAL A 23 -30.43 32.37 0.46
CA VAL A 23 -29.85 31.09 0.10
C VAL A 23 -29.91 30.24 1.36
N VAL A 24 -30.96 29.44 1.50
CA VAL A 24 -30.97 28.30 2.42
C VAL A 24 -29.88 27.38 1.88
N PRO A 25 -28.82 27.07 2.66
CA PRO A 25 -27.90 26.03 2.26
C PRO A 25 -28.72 24.75 2.19
N GLN A 26 -28.96 24.29 0.97
CA GLN A 26 -29.55 23.00 0.72
C GLN A 26 -28.52 22.00 1.25
N LEU A 27 -28.73 21.53 2.48
CA LEU A 27 -28.15 20.29 2.95
C LEU A 27 -28.47 19.28 1.85
N ALA A 28 -27.43 18.87 1.13
CA ALA A 28 -27.51 17.75 0.23
C ALA A 28 -28.06 16.60 1.06
N GLU A 29 -29.28 16.20 0.76
CA GLU A 29 -29.79 14.90 1.18
C GLU A 29 -28.72 13.90 0.78
N ALA A 30 -28.11 13.26 1.79
CA ALA A 30 -27.26 12.12 1.58
C ALA A 30 -28.07 11.13 0.74
N GLY A 31 -27.62 10.92 -0.49
CA GLY A 31 -28.21 9.96 -1.41
C GLY A 31 -28.36 8.62 -0.70
N GLY A 32 -29.51 7.99 -0.93
CA GLY A 32 -29.93 6.77 -0.26
C GLY A 32 -28.88 5.68 -0.21
N ASP A 33 -29.06 4.83 0.78
CA ASP A 33 -28.30 3.65 1.18
C ASP A 33 -28.13 2.61 0.04
N GLU A 34 -27.42 2.97 -1.04
CA GLU A 34 -26.73 1.97 -1.84
C GLU A 34 -25.65 1.39 -0.95
N LYS A 35 -25.91 0.19 -0.39
CA LYS A 35 -24.90 -0.59 0.31
C LYS A 35 -23.61 -0.58 -0.54
N LYS A 36 -22.58 0.09 -0.03
CA LYS A 36 -21.25 0.12 -0.65
C LYS A 36 -20.85 -1.33 -0.96
N LYS A 37 -20.40 -1.57 -2.20
CA LYS A 37 -20.09 -2.91 -2.70
C LYS A 37 -18.61 -3.23 -2.48
N MET A 38 -18.32 -4.47 -2.16
CA MET A 38 -16.95 -4.97 -2.05
C MET A 38 -16.24 -4.94 -3.41
N VAL A 39 -14.94 -4.66 -3.38
CA VAL A 39 -14.09 -4.76 -4.57
C VAL A 39 -13.76 -6.23 -4.81
N GLY A 40 -13.93 -6.67 -6.06
CA GLY A 40 -13.57 -8.00 -6.53
C GLY A 40 -12.51 -7.96 -7.64
N VAL A 41 -12.24 -9.13 -8.22
CA VAL A 41 -11.32 -9.30 -9.35
C VAL A 41 -12.06 -9.93 -10.53
N ASP A 42 -11.84 -9.39 -11.74
CA ASP A 42 -12.20 -10.03 -13.00
C ASP A 42 -10.96 -10.08 -13.91
N GLY A 43 -10.37 -11.27 -13.99
CA GLY A 43 -9.10 -11.49 -14.67
C GLY A 43 -8.01 -10.57 -14.11
N THR A 44 -7.49 -9.67 -14.94
CA THR A 44 -6.42 -8.75 -14.55
C THR A 44 -6.91 -7.38 -14.09
N GLN A 45 -8.20 -7.20 -13.82
CA GLN A 45 -8.80 -5.93 -13.38
C GLN A 45 -9.45 -6.08 -12.00
N PHE A 46 -9.44 -4.99 -11.22
CA PHE A 46 -10.33 -4.87 -10.07
C PHE A 46 -11.70 -4.36 -10.53
N VAL A 47 -12.77 -4.86 -9.92
CA VAL A 47 -14.15 -4.51 -10.27
C VAL A 47 -14.99 -4.20 -9.04
N VAL A 48 -15.89 -3.24 -9.14
CA VAL A 48 -16.87 -2.90 -8.10
C VAL A 48 -18.17 -2.49 -8.77
N GLY A 49 -19.30 -3.06 -8.31
CA GLY A 49 -20.60 -2.77 -8.92
C GLY A 49 -20.73 -3.10 -10.41
N GLY A 50 -19.92 -4.04 -10.92
CA GLY A 50 -19.93 -4.46 -12.33
C GLY A 50 -19.04 -3.65 -13.27
N GLY A 51 -18.31 -2.64 -12.77
CA GLY A 51 -17.36 -1.85 -13.55
C GLY A 51 -15.95 -1.86 -12.97
N THR A 52 -14.95 -1.59 -13.78
CA THR A 52 -13.55 -1.54 -13.34
C THR A 52 -13.30 -0.42 -12.33
N VAL A 53 -12.40 -0.67 -11.37
CA VAL A 53 -11.83 0.35 -10.49
C VAL A 53 -10.30 0.33 -10.59
N TYR A 54 -9.71 1.50 -10.81
CA TYR A 54 -8.26 1.72 -10.83
C TYR A 54 -7.83 2.50 -9.59
N LEU A 55 -6.64 2.19 -9.08
CA LEU A 55 -6.19 2.69 -7.78
C LEU A 55 -5.06 3.71 -7.93
N SER A 56 -5.28 4.89 -7.37
CA SER A 56 -4.26 5.93 -7.17
C SER A 56 -4.13 6.13 -5.67
N GLY A 57 -3.01 5.71 -5.08
CA GLY A 57 -2.90 5.58 -3.64
C GLY A 57 -1.65 6.18 -3.03
N PHE A 58 -1.57 6.03 -1.72
CA PHE A 58 -0.45 6.44 -0.89
C PHE A 58 -0.25 5.47 0.28
N ASN A 59 0.95 5.47 0.85
CA ASN A 59 1.24 4.81 2.11
C ASN A 59 1.24 5.84 3.24
N ALA A 60 0.66 5.46 4.38
CA ALA A 60 0.69 6.23 5.61
C ALA A 60 0.63 5.27 6.80
N TYR A 61 1.77 4.68 7.17
CA TYR A 61 1.83 3.70 8.26
C TYR A 61 1.44 4.28 9.63
N TRP A 62 1.56 5.59 9.79
CA TRP A 62 1.37 6.34 11.03
C TRP A 62 -0.10 6.63 11.36
N LEU A 63 -1.07 6.29 10.50
CA LEU A 63 -2.47 6.67 10.67
C LEU A 63 -3.05 6.19 12.01
N MET A 64 -2.87 4.91 12.34
CA MET A 64 -3.34 4.33 13.60
C MET A 64 -2.67 4.99 14.80
N LEU A 65 -1.34 5.19 14.74
CA LEU A 65 -0.59 5.85 15.80
C LEU A 65 -1.09 7.29 16.05
N MET A 66 -1.29 8.08 15.01
CA MET A 66 -1.82 9.44 15.15
C MET A 66 -3.28 9.46 15.60
N ALA A 67 -4.08 8.46 15.24
CA ALA A 67 -5.45 8.35 15.69
C ALA A 67 -5.58 7.97 17.18
N SER A 68 -4.54 7.35 17.76
CA SER A 68 -4.54 6.92 19.16
C SER A 68 -4.51 8.08 20.15
N ASP A 69 -3.94 9.21 19.75
CA ASP A 69 -3.97 10.47 20.49
C ASP A 69 -5.09 11.38 19.93
N PRO A 70 -6.17 11.66 20.70
CA PRO A 70 -7.25 12.53 20.25
C PRO A 70 -6.79 13.91 19.76
N ALA A 71 -5.70 14.46 20.31
CA ALA A 71 -5.15 15.74 19.89
C ALA A 71 -4.51 15.69 18.48
N ARG A 72 -4.12 14.49 18.01
CA ARG A 72 -3.46 14.28 16.71
C ARG A 72 -4.37 13.70 15.65
N ARG A 73 -5.60 13.27 15.99
CA ARG A 73 -6.61 12.78 15.01
C ARG A 73 -6.85 13.75 13.85
N GLY A 74 -6.69 15.06 14.08
CA GLY A 74 -6.76 16.07 13.01
C GLY A 74 -5.80 15.80 11.85
N LYS A 75 -4.64 15.16 12.10
CA LYS A 75 -3.67 14.78 11.05
C LYS A 75 -4.20 13.68 10.14
N VAL A 76 -4.90 12.70 10.70
CA VAL A 76 -5.55 11.62 9.93
C VAL A 76 -6.65 12.19 9.04
N VAL A 77 -7.52 13.04 9.61
CA VAL A 77 -8.58 13.73 8.85
C VAL A 77 -8.00 14.59 7.73
N ALA A 78 -6.95 15.36 8.04
CA ALA A 78 -6.28 16.23 7.08
C ALA A 78 -5.65 15.43 5.92
N ALA A 79 -4.98 14.32 6.21
CA ALA A 79 -4.37 13.48 5.18
C ALA A 79 -5.42 12.87 4.25
N PHE A 80 -6.51 12.30 4.79
CA PHE A 80 -7.58 11.74 3.96
C PHE A 80 -8.31 12.81 3.13
N ARG A 81 -8.61 13.97 3.72
CA ARG A 81 -9.20 15.10 2.98
C ARG A 81 -8.30 15.52 1.81
N GLN A 82 -7.01 15.75 2.07
CA GLN A 82 -6.07 16.18 1.05
C GLN A 82 -5.87 15.12 -0.03
N ALA A 83 -5.82 13.84 0.35
CA ALA A 83 -5.72 12.74 -0.59
C ALA A 83 -6.94 12.69 -1.53
N SER A 84 -8.15 12.79 -0.96
CA SER A 84 -9.41 12.81 -1.71
C SER A 84 -9.50 14.01 -2.66
N GLU A 85 -9.09 15.20 -2.21
CA GLU A 85 -9.00 16.42 -3.06
C GLU A 85 -8.07 16.25 -4.27
N HIS A 86 -7.06 15.38 -4.18
CA HIS A 86 -6.16 15.03 -5.27
C HIS A 86 -6.57 13.76 -6.03
N GLY A 87 -7.77 13.23 -5.76
CA GLY A 87 -8.32 12.05 -6.42
C GLY A 87 -7.63 10.73 -6.04
N LEU A 88 -6.85 10.71 -4.95
CA LEU A 88 -6.35 9.46 -4.39
C LEU A 88 -7.52 8.70 -3.75
N ASN A 89 -7.55 7.39 -3.97
CA ASN A 89 -8.66 6.52 -3.55
C ASN A 89 -8.19 5.24 -2.83
N LEU A 90 -6.89 5.11 -2.54
CA LEU A 90 -6.33 3.99 -1.78
C LEU A 90 -5.33 4.52 -0.75
N ALA A 91 -5.44 4.08 0.49
CA ALA A 91 -4.38 4.21 1.49
C ALA A 91 -3.93 2.82 1.94
N ARG A 92 -2.64 2.54 1.83
CA ARG A 92 -2.02 1.37 2.45
C ARG A 92 -1.48 1.77 3.82
N THR A 93 -1.86 1.04 4.86
CA THR A 93 -1.51 1.36 6.24
C THR A 93 -1.41 0.13 7.12
N TRP A 94 -0.78 0.28 8.28
CA TRP A 94 -0.50 -0.82 9.19
C TRP A 94 -1.68 -1.03 10.12
N ALA A 95 -2.23 -2.22 10.07
CA ALA A 95 -3.13 -2.75 11.08
C ALA A 95 -2.31 -3.67 11.99
N PHE A 96 -1.17 -3.20 12.50
CA PHE A 96 -0.33 -3.88 13.50
C PHE A 96 0.51 -2.89 14.29
N SER A 97 0.83 -3.27 15.52
CA SER A 97 1.91 -2.72 16.33
C SER A 97 2.18 -3.74 17.43
N ASP A 98 3.22 -4.55 17.24
CA ASP A 98 3.48 -5.77 18.00
C ASP A 98 4.49 -5.48 19.12
N GLY A 99 4.01 -5.32 20.36
CA GLY A 99 4.82 -4.90 21.50
C GLY A 99 5.34 -3.46 21.38
N GLY A 100 6.39 -3.13 22.15
CA GLY A 100 6.97 -1.78 22.19
C GLY A 100 6.15 -0.79 23.01
N ASP A 101 6.36 0.51 22.77
CA ASP A 101 5.82 1.59 23.60
C ASP A 101 4.37 1.98 23.28
N THR A 102 3.93 1.74 22.05
CA THR A 102 2.56 2.04 21.57
C THR A 102 1.95 0.83 20.85
N PRO A 103 1.79 -0.31 21.56
CA PRO A 103 1.32 -1.55 20.96
C PRO A 103 -0.16 -1.48 20.60
N LEU A 104 -0.51 -2.12 19.49
CA LEU A 104 -1.87 -2.63 19.26
C LEU A 104 -2.00 -4.00 19.91
N GLN A 105 -0.99 -4.85 19.74
CA GLN A 105 -0.89 -6.16 20.37
C GLN A 105 0.24 -6.15 21.41
N LEU A 106 -0.09 -6.20 22.70
CA LEU A 106 0.89 -6.16 23.79
C LEU A 106 1.63 -7.49 23.91
N ALA A 107 0.89 -8.59 23.76
CA ALA A 107 1.35 -9.97 23.84
C ALA A 107 0.43 -10.85 22.96
N PRO A 108 0.76 -12.13 22.70
CA PRO A 108 -0.12 -13.02 21.95
C PRO A 108 -1.54 -13.05 22.55
N GLY A 109 -2.55 -12.66 21.76
CA GLY A 109 -3.95 -12.59 22.20
C GLY A 109 -4.33 -11.45 23.16
N VAL A 110 -3.42 -10.51 23.48
CA VAL A 110 -3.68 -9.37 24.37
C VAL A 110 -3.52 -8.07 23.62
N TYR A 111 -4.56 -7.23 23.63
CA TYR A 111 -4.69 -6.08 22.76
C TYR A 111 -4.95 -4.78 23.52
N ASP A 112 -4.44 -3.68 22.98
CA ASP A 112 -4.74 -2.34 23.47
C ASP A 112 -6.03 -1.85 22.81
N GLU A 113 -7.10 -1.74 23.60
CA GLU A 113 -8.41 -1.34 23.08
C GLU A 113 -8.41 0.11 22.56
N ALA A 114 -7.62 1.01 23.14
CA ALA A 114 -7.54 2.39 22.68
C ALA A 114 -6.85 2.48 21.30
N MET A 115 -5.82 1.67 21.08
CA MET A 115 -5.17 1.54 19.78
C MET A 115 -6.08 0.85 18.75
N PHE A 116 -6.89 -0.14 19.15
CA PHE A 116 -7.92 -0.70 18.26
C PHE A 116 -8.98 0.33 17.86
N GLN A 117 -9.45 1.15 18.81
CA GLN A 117 -10.37 2.25 18.52
C GLN A 117 -9.73 3.34 17.64
N ALA A 118 -8.41 3.49 17.69
CA ALA A 118 -7.67 4.34 16.76
C ALA A 118 -7.78 3.80 15.32
N LEU A 119 -7.60 2.48 15.12
CA LEU A 119 -7.80 1.85 13.83
C LEU A 119 -9.28 1.92 13.38
N ASP A 120 -10.23 1.77 14.32
CA ASP A 120 -11.66 1.96 14.05
C ASP A 120 -11.92 3.35 13.46
N PHE A 121 -11.29 4.39 14.04
CA PHE A 121 -11.35 5.77 13.55
C PHE A 121 -10.74 5.94 12.16
N VAL A 122 -9.59 5.33 11.89
CA VAL A 122 -8.94 5.39 10.58
C VAL A 122 -9.85 4.81 9.49
N ILE A 123 -10.48 3.65 9.74
CA ILE A 123 -11.41 3.02 8.78
C ILE A 123 -12.65 3.88 8.58
N ALA A 124 -13.28 4.34 9.66
CA ALA A 124 -14.47 5.19 9.56
C ALA A 124 -14.18 6.48 8.79
N GLU A 125 -13.02 7.10 9.02
CA GLU A 125 -12.62 8.34 8.35
C GLU A 125 -12.28 8.11 6.88
N ALA A 126 -11.51 7.06 6.53
CA ALA A 126 -11.26 6.70 5.14
C ALA A 126 -12.57 6.52 4.35
N GLY A 127 -13.55 5.87 4.97
CA GLY A 127 -14.87 5.65 4.39
C GLY A 127 -15.66 6.94 4.12
N ARG A 128 -15.48 7.99 4.93
CA ARG A 128 -16.07 9.33 4.73
C ARG A 128 -15.46 10.08 3.56
N HIS A 129 -14.18 9.85 3.27
CA HIS A 129 -13.45 10.49 2.17
C HIS A 129 -13.42 9.68 0.87
N GLY A 130 -14.10 8.53 0.85
CA GLY A 130 -14.17 7.65 -0.32
C GLY A 130 -12.83 6.97 -0.65
N ILE A 131 -12.01 6.72 0.38
CA ILE A 131 -10.69 6.10 0.25
C ILE A 131 -10.77 4.67 0.74
N TYR A 132 -10.30 3.72 -0.08
CA TYR A 132 -10.17 2.34 0.34
C TYR A 132 -8.91 2.11 1.19
N LEU A 133 -8.92 1.10 2.05
CA LEU A 133 -7.79 0.72 2.89
C LEU A 133 -7.21 -0.65 2.53
N LEU A 134 -5.92 -0.71 2.18
CA LEU A 134 -5.16 -1.96 2.18
C LEU A 134 -4.48 -2.08 3.54
N LEU A 135 -4.96 -3.02 4.36
CA LEU A 135 -4.53 -3.20 5.74
C LEU A 135 -3.47 -4.30 5.84
N CYS A 136 -2.24 -3.92 6.17
CA CYS A 136 -1.15 -4.86 6.41
C CYS A 136 -1.23 -5.43 7.83
N LEU A 137 -1.07 -6.75 7.97
CA LEU A 137 -1.36 -7.49 9.20
C LEU A 137 -0.13 -7.75 10.09
N THR A 138 1.09 -7.65 9.56
CA THR A 138 2.33 -7.69 10.35
C THR A 138 3.51 -7.19 9.51
N ASN A 139 4.71 -7.13 10.10
CA ASN A 139 5.92 -6.65 9.43
C ASN A 139 7.01 -7.73 9.34
N ASN A 140 7.78 -7.72 8.26
CA ASN A 140 9.05 -8.42 8.21
C ASN A 140 10.14 -7.71 9.03
N PHE A 141 10.10 -6.37 9.06
CA PHE A 141 11.07 -5.52 9.73
C PHE A 141 10.74 -5.32 11.22
N PRO A 142 11.71 -4.91 12.06
CA PRO A 142 11.49 -4.75 13.50
C PRO A 142 10.66 -3.52 13.87
N ASP A 143 10.43 -2.60 12.93
CA ASP A 143 9.58 -1.43 13.13
C ASP A 143 8.16 -1.88 13.49
N PHE A 144 7.66 -1.41 14.62
CA PHE A 144 6.40 -1.86 15.23
C PHE A 144 6.36 -3.37 15.51
N GLY A 145 7.54 -3.95 15.83
CA GLY A 145 7.70 -5.33 16.28
C GLY A 145 7.95 -6.33 15.16
N GLY A 146 6.90 -6.71 14.44
CA GLY A 146 6.96 -7.63 13.29
C GLY A 146 7.37 -9.07 13.66
N LYS A 147 7.79 -9.85 12.65
CA LYS A 147 8.09 -11.28 12.78
C LYS A 147 9.07 -11.61 13.92
N ARG A 148 10.03 -10.71 14.18
CA ARG A 148 10.99 -10.86 15.27
C ARG A 148 10.31 -10.83 16.63
N GLN A 149 9.31 -9.97 16.83
CA GLN A 149 8.57 -9.89 18.09
C GLN A 149 7.75 -11.15 18.34
N TYR A 150 7.09 -11.68 17.32
CA TYR A 150 6.35 -12.93 17.39
C TYR A 150 7.22 -14.13 17.81
N VAL A 151 8.41 -14.26 17.20
CA VAL A 151 9.38 -15.29 17.61
C VAL A 151 9.84 -15.05 19.06
N ARG A 152 10.04 -13.79 19.46
CA ARG A 152 10.45 -13.44 20.84
C ARG A 152 9.39 -13.86 21.87
N TRP A 153 8.11 -13.57 21.61
CA TRP A 153 7.02 -14.01 22.49
C TRP A 153 6.98 -15.53 22.65
N ALA A 154 7.18 -16.30 21.59
CA ALA A 154 7.22 -17.76 21.68
C ALA A 154 8.43 -18.26 22.49
N ARG A 155 9.60 -17.64 22.33
CA ARG A 155 10.79 -17.95 23.14
C ARG A 155 10.55 -17.69 24.63
N ASP A 156 9.97 -16.54 24.96
CA ASP A 156 9.66 -16.12 26.33
C ASP A 156 8.59 -17.05 26.96
N ALA A 157 7.73 -17.64 26.14
CA ALA A 157 6.75 -18.66 26.54
C ALA A 157 7.33 -20.08 26.68
N GLY A 158 8.65 -20.26 26.53
CA GLY A 158 9.34 -21.54 26.74
C GLY A 158 9.65 -22.35 25.47
N HIS A 159 9.41 -21.80 24.27
CA HIS A 159 9.74 -22.48 22.99
C HIS A 159 11.14 -22.13 22.46
N SER A 160 12.08 -21.79 23.35
CA SER A 160 13.40 -21.28 22.95
C SER A 160 14.25 -22.30 22.20
N ASP A 161 14.14 -23.59 22.52
CA ASP A 161 14.96 -24.65 21.92
C ASP A 161 14.62 -24.92 20.44
N GLU A 162 13.43 -24.50 19.97
CA GLU A 162 12.92 -24.72 18.62
C GLU A 162 13.04 -23.47 17.72
N LEU A 163 13.48 -22.34 18.28
CA LEU A 163 13.46 -21.03 17.62
C LEU A 163 14.86 -20.41 17.61
N ALA A 164 15.56 -20.49 16.49
CA ALA A 164 16.92 -19.97 16.28
C ALA A 164 16.96 -18.57 15.65
N THR A 165 16.04 -18.23 14.75
CA THR A 165 16.06 -16.99 13.96
C THR A 165 14.68 -16.32 13.89
N ALA A 166 14.64 -15.09 13.37
CA ALA A 166 13.38 -14.42 13.12
C ALA A 166 12.56 -15.07 11.99
N ASP A 167 13.20 -15.89 11.13
CA ASP A 167 12.54 -16.58 10.02
C ASP A 167 11.75 -17.82 10.48
N ASP A 168 11.97 -18.28 11.72
CA ASP A 168 11.14 -19.34 12.31
C ASP A 168 9.67 -18.92 12.45
N PHE A 169 9.38 -17.62 12.31
CA PHE A 169 8.03 -17.11 12.12
C PHE A 169 7.25 -17.84 11.02
N PHE A 170 7.91 -18.19 9.91
CA PHE A 170 7.26 -18.80 8.76
C PHE A 170 6.98 -20.30 8.95
N ASN A 171 7.70 -20.99 9.85
CA ASN A 171 7.64 -22.45 9.97
C ASN A 171 7.10 -22.93 11.33
N SER A 172 7.35 -22.21 12.42
CA SER A 172 6.92 -22.60 13.76
C SER A 172 5.40 -22.65 13.88
N THR A 173 4.87 -23.80 14.29
CA THR A 173 3.42 -23.98 14.50
C THR A 173 2.88 -23.03 15.59
N VAL A 174 3.66 -22.79 16.64
CA VAL A 174 3.28 -21.88 17.74
C VAL A 174 3.20 -20.44 17.24
N VAL A 175 4.24 -19.98 16.53
CA VAL A 175 4.29 -18.60 16.03
C VAL A 175 3.22 -18.36 14.97
N LYS A 176 3.01 -19.32 14.06
CA LYS A 176 1.89 -19.28 13.10
C LYS A 176 0.54 -19.25 13.83
N GLY A 177 0.40 -19.95 14.94
CA GLY A 177 -0.79 -19.87 15.81
C GLY A 177 -1.06 -18.45 16.32
N TYR A 178 -0.05 -17.79 16.88
CA TYR A 178 -0.17 -16.39 17.35
C TYR A 178 -0.61 -15.44 16.23
N TYR A 179 -0.03 -15.58 15.03
CA TYR A 179 -0.43 -14.79 13.86
C TYR A 179 -1.88 -15.08 13.45
N LYS A 180 -2.30 -16.35 13.43
CA LYS A 180 -3.68 -16.73 13.09
C LYS A 180 -4.71 -16.19 14.09
N ASP A 181 -4.38 -16.18 15.38
CA ASP A 181 -5.22 -15.59 16.41
C ASP A 181 -5.32 -14.07 16.23
N TYR A 182 -4.20 -13.41 15.94
CA TYR A 182 -4.16 -12.00 15.60
C TYR A 182 -5.06 -11.65 14.41
N VAL A 183 -4.87 -12.34 13.30
CA VAL A 183 -5.66 -12.16 12.07
C VAL A 183 -7.15 -12.32 12.34
N LYS A 184 -7.54 -13.36 13.09
CA LYS A 184 -8.94 -13.58 13.44
C LYS A 184 -9.52 -12.42 14.25
N THR A 185 -8.77 -11.92 15.24
CA THR A 185 -9.20 -10.76 16.04
C THR A 185 -9.40 -9.52 15.17
N VAL A 186 -8.44 -9.18 14.30
CA VAL A 186 -8.53 -8.00 13.42
C VAL A 186 -9.72 -8.12 12.46
N LEU A 187 -9.84 -9.23 11.74
CA LEU A 187 -10.90 -9.40 10.73
C LEU A 187 -12.31 -9.41 11.34
N THR A 188 -12.46 -9.94 12.55
CA THR A 188 -13.76 -10.04 13.23
C THR A 188 -14.06 -8.89 14.17
N ARG A 189 -13.15 -7.91 14.31
CA ARG A 189 -13.37 -6.69 15.09
C ARG A 189 -14.59 -5.96 14.57
N VAL A 190 -15.53 -5.65 15.47
CA VAL A 190 -16.64 -4.74 15.20
C VAL A 190 -16.15 -3.32 15.45
N ASN A 191 -16.14 -2.50 14.40
CA ASN A 191 -15.71 -1.11 14.48
C ASN A 191 -16.61 -0.34 15.46
N SER A 192 -16.02 0.25 16.50
CA SER A 192 -16.75 0.96 17.55
C SER A 192 -17.49 2.22 17.09
N ILE A 193 -17.16 2.74 15.90
CA ILE A 193 -17.76 3.95 15.32
C ILE A 193 -18.82 3.60 14.29
N THR A 194 -18.54 2.66 13.38
CA THR A 194 -19.48 2.30 12.30
C THR A 194 -20.45 1.18 12.69
N GLY A 195 -20.10 0.39 13.72
CA GLY A 195 -20.86 -0.81 14.10
C GLY A 195 -20.72 -1.98 13.13
N VAL A 196 -19.86 -1.88 12.13
CA VAL A 196 -19.63 -2.90 11.09
C VAL A 196 -18.39 -3.71 11.44
N ALA A 197 -18.45 -5.03 11.30
CA ALA A 197 -17.24 -5.85 11.44
C ALA A 197 -16.27 -5.57 10.29
N TYR A 198 -14.96 -5.57 10.55
CA TYR A 198 -13.98 -5.21 9.52
C TYR A 198 -14.11 -6.09 8.27
N ARG A 199 -14.30 -7.40 8.42
CA ARG A 199 -14.57 -8.32 7.30
C ARG A 199 -15.83 -8.01 6.47
N ASP A 200 -16.71 -7.15 6.98
CA ASP A 200 -17.97 -6.75 6.35
C ASP A 200 -17.93 -5.28 5.88
N ASP A 201 -16.84 -4.52 6.12
CA ASP A 201 -16.74 -3.08 5.80
C ASP A 201 -16.10 -2.83 4.42
N PRO A 202 -16.88 -2.38 3.40
CA PRO A 202 -16.39 -2.17 2.04
C PRO A 202 -15.43 -0.99 1.88
N THR A 203 -15.12 -0.27 2.97
CA THR A 203 -14.02 0.68 3.01
C THR A 203 -12.67 -0.04 2.97
N ILE A 204 -12.59 -1.28 3.45
CA ILE A 204 -11.37 -2.08 3.34
C ILE A 204 -11.28 -2.62 1.90
N PHE A 205 -10.17 -2.34 1.24
CA PHE A 205 -9.85 -2.90 -0.09
C PHE A 205 -9.49 -4.38 0.02
N GLY A 206 -8.69 -4.70 1.03
CA GLY A 206 -8.14 -6.03 1.22
C GLY A 206 -7.12 -6.10 2.35
N TRP A 207 -6.67 -7.32 2.57
CA TRP A 207 -5.70 -7.71 3.58
C TRP A 207 -4.35 -7.99 2.94
N GLU A 208 -3.29 -7.42 3.51
CA GLU A 208 -1.91 -7.76 3.16
C GLU A 208 -1.30 -8.59 4.28
N LEU A 209 -0.86 -9.81 3.96
CA LEU A 209 -0.43 -10.78 4.96
C LEU A 209 0.75 -10.27 5.80
N MET A 210 1.77 -9.70 5.15
CA MET A 210 2.95 -9.15 5.80
C MET A 210 3.58 -8.07 4.91
N ASN A 211 4.07 -7.00 5.52
CA ASN A 211 4.89 -6.03 4.83
C ASN A 211 6.25 -6.64 4.50
N GLU A 212 6.54 -6.77 3.20
CA GLU A 212 7.87 -7.09 2.66
C GLU A 212 8.51 -8.36 3.26
N PRO A 213 7.85 -9.52 3.22
CA PRO A 213 8.41 -10.76 3.75
C PRO A 213 9.76 -11.06 3.07
N ARG A 214 10.74 -11.45 3.89
CA ARG A 214 12.04 -11.97 3.46
C ARG A 214 12.43 -13.14 4.34
N CYS A 215 13.18 -14.09 3.78
CA CYS A 215 13.66 -15.26 4.50
C CYS A 215 15.13 -15.51 4.17
N ASP A 216 16.02 -15.21 5.11
CA ASP A 216 17.45 -15.48 4.97
C ASP A 216 17.76 -16.96 5.24
N ALA A 217 16.95 -17.63 6.07
CA ALA A 217 17.10 -19.05 6.39
C ALA A 217 16.79 -19.97 5.20
N ASP A 218 15.93 -19.54 4.28
CA ASP A 218 15.68 -20.20 3.00
C ASP A 218 15.65 -19.16 1.86
N PRO A 219 16.82 -18.86 1.27
CA PRO A 219 16.91 -17.90 0.19
C PRO A 219 16.10 -18.27 -1.05
N THR A 220 15.77 -19.54 -1.27
CA THR A 220 15.06 -20.00 -2.48
C THR A 220 13.58 -19.61 -2.51
N GLY A 221 13.02 -19.31 -1.33
CA GLY A 221 11.66 -18.78 -1.15
C GLY A 221 10.59 -19.82 -0.82
N ALA A 222 10.94 -21.10 -0.68
CA ALA A 222 9.97 -22.16 -0.39
C ALA A 222 9.30 -21.97 0.99
N MET A 223 10.04 -21.48 1.99
CA MET A 223 9.49 -21.25 3.34
C MET A 223 8.41 -20.16 3.36
N VAL A 224 8.63 -19.02 2.69
CA VAL A 224 7.61 -17.96 2.57
C VAL A 224 6.45 -18.44 1.71
N GLN A 225 6.72 -19.15 0.62
CA GLN A 225 5.66 -19.73 -0.22
C GLN A 225 4.73 -20.64 0.60
N ALA A 226 5.29 -21.60 1.34
CA ALA A 226 4.50 -22.52 2.17
C ALA A 226 3.69 -21.78 3.25
N TRP A 227 4.26 -20.72 3.84
CA TRP A 227 3.54 -19.88 4.79
C TRP A 227 2.37 -19.14 4.13
N VAL A 228 2.54 -18.58 2.93
CA VAL A 228 1.45 -17.91 2.20
C VAL A 228 0.36 -18.90 1.76
N GLU A 229 0.75 -20.10 1.31
CA GLU A 229 -0.16 -21.20 0.97
C GLU A 229 -1.01 -21.65 2.18
N GLU A 230 -0.55 -21.40 3.40
CA GLU A 230 -1.30 -21.65 4.63
C GLU A 230 -2.14 -20.44 5.07
N MET A 231 -1.55 -19.23 5.07
CA MET A 231 -2.18 -18.03 5.65
C MET A 231 -3.22 -17.39 4.75
N ALA A 232 -3.02 -17.36 3.43
CA ALA A 232 -4.01 -16.76 2.53
C ALA A 232 -5.36 -17.53 2.57
N PRO A 233 -5.39 -18.88 2.51
CA PRO A 233 -6.64 -19.63 2.70
C PRO A 233 -7.23 -19.45 4.10
N TYR A 234 -6.40 -19.33 5.14
CA TYR A 234 -6.89 -19.08 6.50
C TYR A 234 -7.62 -17.74 6.62
N VAL A 235 -7.03 -16.65 6.10
CA VAL A 235 -7.69 -15.34 6.00
C VAL A 235 -9.02 -15.47 5.26
N LYS A 236 -9.01 -16.11 4.08
CA LYS A 236 -10.22 -16.34 3.28
C LYS A 236 -11.31 -17.16 3.97
N SER A 237 -10.94 -18.04 4.90
CA SER A 237 -11.90 -18.84 5.67
C SER A 237 -12.67 -18.02 6.71
N ILE A 238 -12.12 -16.87 7.13
CA ILE A 238 -12.73 -15.92 8.08
C ILE A 238 -13.48 -14.82 7.32
N ASP A 239 -12.88 -14.38 6.21
CA ASP A 239 -13.35 -13.31 5.34
C ASP A 239 -13.17 -13.70 3.87
N ALA A 240 -14.26 -14.17 3.26
CA ALA A 240 -14.28 -14.53 1.85
C ALA A 240 -14.56 -13.34 0.91
N ALA A 241 -14.88 -12.16 1.45
CA ALA A 241 -15.35 -11.01 0.70
C ALA A 241 -14.21 -10.10 0.26
N HIS A 242 -13.27 -9.81 1.16
CA HIS A 242 -12.14 -8.92 0.88
C HIS A 242 -11.03 -9.59 0.08
N LEU A 243 -10.28 -8.76 -0.65
CA LEU A 243 -9.10 -9.22 -1.39
C LEU A 243 -7.94 -9.53 -0.44
N VAL A 244 -7.03 -10.41 -0.86
CA VAL A 244 -5.83 -10.78 -0.10
C VAL A 244 -4.60 -10.74 -1.00
N THR A 245 -3.50 -10.21 -0.47
CA THR A 245 -2.16 -10.29 -1.08
C THR A 245 -1.10 -10.68 -0.07
N ALA A 246 0.02 -11.23 -0.55
CA ALA A 246 1.15 -11.61 0.28
C ALA A 246 1.96 -10.41 0.80
N GLY A 247 1.93 -9.26 0.10
CA GLY A 247 2.71 -8.07 0.45
C GLY A 247 4.18 -8.13 0.00
N LEU A 248 4.45 -8.87 -1.09
CA LEU A 248 5.81 -9.02 -1.61
C LEU A 248 6.35 -7.70 -2.18
N GLU A 249 7.65 -7.49 -1.97
CA GLU A 249 8.43 -6.49 -2.72
C GLU A 249 8.53 -6.84 -4.22
N GLY A 250 8.39 -8.13 -4.55
CA GLY A 250 8.43 -8.64 -5.93
C GLY A 250 9.69 -9.43 -6.29
N PHE A 251 10.58 -9.76 -5.34
CA PHE A 251 11.78 -10.52 -5.69
C PHE A 251 11.44 -11.88 -6.28
N TYR A 252 12.13 -12.21 -7.38
CA TYR A 252 12.04 -13.51 -8.01
C TYR A 252 12.82 -14.55 -7.20
N GLY A 253 12.27 -15.75 -7.11
CA GLY A 253 12.83 -16.90 -6.38
C GLY A 253 13.52 -17.89 -7.31
N ASP A 254 13.65 -19.13 -6.85
CA ASP A 254 14.05 -20.23 -7.71
C ASP A 254 12.82 -20.89 -8.34
N GLY A 255 12.81 -21.14 -9.66
CA GLY A 255 11.63 -21.71 -10.32
C GLY A 255 11.60 -21.54 -11.83
N ALA A 256 10.65 -22.22 -12.49
CA ALA A 256 10.56 -22.27 -13.95
C ALA A 256 10.26 -20.92 -14.63
N HIS A 257 9.64 -20.00 -13.91
CA HIS A 257 9.27 -18.66 -14.39
C HIS A 257 9.95 -17.55 -13.58
N GLU A 258 10.98 -17.91 -12.83
CA GLU A 258 11.69 -17.04 -11.93
C GLU A 258 13.13 -16.82 -12.42
N SER A 259 13.71 -15.67 -12.09
CA SER A 259 15.13 -15.44 -12.34
C SER A 259 15.69 -14.39 -11.38
N LYS A 260 16.67 -14.78 -10.56
CA LYS A 260 17.41 -13.82 -9.73
C LYS A 260 18.10 -12.74 -10.55
N ASP A 261 18.37 -12.93 -11.84
CA ASP A 261 19.00 -11.90 -12.67
C ASP A 261 18.11 -10.65 -12.84
N LEU A 262 16.81 -10.78 -12.56
CA LEU A 262 15.87 -9.67 -12.49
C LEU A 262 15.89 -8.95 -11.13
N ASN A 263 16.46 -9.57 -10.10
CA ASN A 263 16.58 -9.01 -8.75
C ASN A 263 17.74 -8.03 -8.63
N PRO A 264 17.70 -7.11 -7.64
CA PRO A 264 18.87 -6.34 -7.29
C PRO A 264 20.05 -7.25 -6.97
N TRP A 265 21.23 -6.90 -7.49
CA TRP A 265 22.49 -7.64 -7.31
C TRP A 265 22.50 -9.10 -7.78
N SER A 266 21.47 -9.53 -8.51
CA SER A 266 21.35 -10.91 -9.01
C SER A 266 21.37 -11.98 -7.90
N ILE A 267 20.73 -11.69 -6.76
CA ILE A 267 20.61 -12.60 -5.61
C ILE A 267 19.14 -12.91 -5.26
N TYR A 268 18.94 -13.95 -4.47
CA TYR A 268 17.63 -14.27 -3.90
C TYR A 268 17.42 -13.58 -2.55
N TYR A 269 16.15 -13.34 -2.20
CA TYR A 269 15.73 -12.64 -0.97
C TYR A 269 14.77 -13.48 -0.11
N GLY A 270 14.65 -14.78 -0.40
CA GLY A 270 13.77 -15.70 0.33
C GLY A 270 12.29 -15.59 -0.02
N THR A 271 11.98 -15.12 -1.24
CA THR A 271 10.62 -15.08 -1.78
C THR A 271 10.60 -15.51 -3.24
N ASN A 272 9.40 -15.81 -3.75
CA ASN A 272 9.20 -16.31 -5.10
C ASN A 272 8.01 -15.60 -5.74
N TYR A 273 8.25 -14.70 -6.70
CA TYR A 273 7.22 -13.75 -7.14
C TYR A 273 6.01 -14.45 -7.75
N ILE A 274 6.22 -15.32 -8.74
CA ILE A 274 5.14 -16.01 -9.44
C ILE A 274 4.53 -17.08 -8.55
N ALA A 275 5.34 -17.94 -7.93
CA ALA A 275 4.82 -19.06 -7.14
C ALA A 275 3.97 -18.58 -5.95
N THR A 276 4.46 -17.58 -5.21
CA THR A 276 3.74 -17.04 -4.04
C THR A 276 2.43 -16.37 -4.45
N HIS A 277 2.42 -15.61 -5.54
CA HIS A 277 1.18 -15.00 -6.04
C HIS A 277 0.24 -15.98 -6.74
N LEU A 278 0.65 -17.22 -7.03
CA LEU A 278 -0.23 -18.30 -7.48
C LEU A 278 -0.95 -19.02 -6.34
N ALA A 279 -0.50 -18.85 -5.10
CA ALA A 279 -1.10 -19.50 -3.94
C ALA A 279 -2.62 -19.25 -3.86
N ALA A 280 -3.34 -20.28 -3.42
CA ALA A 280 -4.79 -20.19 -3.24
C ALA A 280 -5.14 -19.09 -2.22
N GLY A 281 -6.16 -18.30 -2.54
CA GLY A 281 -6.60 -17.19 -1.69
C GLY A 281 -5.87 -15.87 -1.93
N VAL A 282 -4.74 -15.84 -2.65
CA VAL A 282 -4.13 -14.57 -3.09
C VAL A 282 -4.85 -14.06 -4.34
N ASP A 283 -5.39 -12.84 -4.32
CA ASP A 283 -6.24 -12.33 -5.41
C ASP A 283 -5.50 -11.41 -6.39
N PHE A 284 -4.45 -10.72 -5.93
CA PHE A 284 -3.68 -9.79 -6.74
C PHE A 284 -2.19 -9.82 -6.38
N ALA A 285 -1.36 -9.36 -7.32
CA ALA A 285 0.07 -9.28 -7.15
C ALA A 285 0.52 -7.90 -6.67
N THR A 286 1.60 -7.86 -5.90
CA THR A 286 2.25 -6.62 -5.46
C THR A 286 3.72 -6.59 -5.82
N ILE A 287 4.21 -5.38 -6.09
CA ILE A 287 5.64 -5.09 -6.17
C ILE A 287 5.95 -3.76 -5.48
N HIS A 288 7.17 -3.63 -4.96
CA HIS A 288 7.72 -2.40 -4.42
C HIS A 288 8.81 -1.85 -5.36
N LEU A 289 9.18 -0.57 -5.20
CA LEU A 289 10.13 0.12 -6.08
C LEU A 289 11.02 1.11 -5.30
N TYR A 290 12.17 0.62 -4.80
CA TYR A 290 13.17 1.42 -4.09
C TYR A 290 14.59 1.27 -4.66
N PRO A 291 14.84 1.74 -5.90
CA PRO A 291 16.17 1.61 -6.49
C PRO A 291 17.25 2.40 -5.73
N ASP A 292 16.88 3.41 -4.93
CA ASP A 292 17.84 4.15 -4.09
C ASP A 292 18.38 3.31 -2.93
N VAL A 293 17.54 2.42 -2.36
CA VAL A 293 17.94 1.47 -1.31
C VAL A 293 18.59 0.24 -1.93
N TRP A 294 17.93 -0.38 -2.90
CA TRP A 294 18.36 -1.65 -3.44
C TRP A 294 19.65 -1.57 -4.24
N LEU A 295 19.89 -0.45 -4.93
CA LEU A 295 21.08 -0.23 -5.75
C LEU A 295 21.92 0.93 -5.19
N TRP A 296 22.10 0.95 -3.88
CA TRP A 296 22.95 1.94 -3.22
C TRP A 296 24.35 2.00 -3.88
N GLY A 297 24.88 3.22 -4.03
CA GLY A 297 26.13 3.48 -4.76
C GLY A 297 26.06 3.40 -6.29
N SER A 298 24.95 2.94 -6.88
CA SER A 298 24.78 2.93 -8.35
C SER A 298 24.45 4.30 -8.92
N SER A 299 24.83 4.54 -10.18
CA SER A 299 24.48 5.77 -10.91
C SER A 299 22.97 5.92 -11.12
N ALA A 300 22.51 7.17 -11.27
CA ALA A 300 21.10 7.46 -11.58
C ALA A 300 20.63 6.74 -12.86
N ALA A 301 21.47 6.65 -13.89
CA ALA A 301 21.17 5.93 -15.12
C ALA A 301 20.97 4.41 -14.88
N ARG A 302 21.81 3.79 -14.04
CA ARG A 302 21.67 2.37 -13.68
C ARG A 302 20.40 2.12 -12.87
N LYS A 303 20.10 2.98 -11.90
CA LYS A 303 18.86 2.93 -11.11
C LYS A 303 17.62 3.05 -12.00
N ALA A 304 17.60 4.01 -12.93
CA ALA A 304 16.49 4.20 -13.86
C ALA A 304 16.35 3.02 -14.85
N ALA A 305 17.46 2.44 -15.31
CA ALA A 305 17.43 1.25 -16.18
C ALA A 305 16.88 0.02 -15.44
N PHE A 306 17.34 -0.22 -14.20
CA PHE A 306 16.83 -1.29 -13.35
C PHE A 306 15.34 -1.12 -13.10
N PHE A 307 14.92 0.08 -12.69
CA PHE A 307 13.52 0.41 -12.46
C PHE A 307 12.63 0.05 -13.67
N ARG A 308 13.00 0.49 -14.88
CA ARG A 308 12.23 0.20 -16.09
C ARG A 308 12.19 -1.30 -16.40
N ASN A 309 13.31 -2.00 -16.18
CA ASN A 309 13.37 -3.44 -16.40
C ASN A 309 12.49 -4.19 -15.40
N TRP A 310 12.55 -3.80 -14.13
CA TRP A 310 11.76 -4.35 -13.03
C TRP A 310 10.26 -4.20 -13.30
N THR A 311 9.78 -2.98 -13.58
CA THR A 311 8.36 -2.76 -13.86
C THR A 311 7.90 -3.55 -15.09
N ARG A 312 8.73 -3.60 -16.15
CA ARG A 312 8.40 -4.33 -17.38
C ARG A 312 8.37 -5.84 -17.17
N SER A 313 9.32 -6.41 -16.43
CA SER A 313 9.37 -7.86 -16.18
C SER A 313 8.16 -8.30 -15.35
N HIS A 314 7.83 -7.57 -14.28
CA HIS A 314 6.68 -7.89 -13.44
C HIS A 314 5.35 -7.75 -14.17
N LEU A 315 5.18 -6.71 -14.99
CA LEU A 315 3.99 -6.58 -15.82
C LEU A 315 3.86 -7.77 -16.79
N ARG A 316 4.95 -8.12 -17.49
CA ARG A 316 4.98 -9.25 -18.42
C ARG A 316 4.67 -10.56 -17.72
N ASP A 317 5.34 -10.85 -16.60
CA ASP A 317 5.26 -12.15 -15.96
C ASP A 317 3.94 -12.30 -15.18
N THR A 318 3.36 -11.22 -14.67
CA THR A 318 1.96 -11.20 -14.19
C THR A 318 0.99 -11.55 -15.31
N GLU A 319 1.14 -10.93 -16.48
CA GLU A 319 0.28 -11.19 -17.63
C GLU A 319 0.38 -12.63 -18.12
N LEU A 320 1.59 -13.18 -18.15
CA LEU A 320 1.84 -14.51 -18.69
C LEU A 320 1.44 -15.64 -17.74
N TYR A 321 1.70 -15.47 -16.44
CA TYR A 321 1.68 -16.59 -15.49
C TYR A 321 0.64 -16.44 -14.37
N LEU A 322 0.23 -15.22 -14.01
CA LEU A 322 -0.67 -15.00 -12.87
C LEU A 322 -2.12 -14.79 -13.28
N ALA A 323 -2.36 -14.09 -14.39
CA ALA A 323 -3.70 -13.67 -14.81
C ALA A 323 -4.47 -12.90 -13.71
N LYS A 324 -3.75 -12.19 -12.85
CA LYS A 324 -4.25 -11.39 -11.73
C LYS A 324 -3.98 -9.89 -11.94
N PRO A 325 -4.67 -8.99 -11.23
CA PRO A 325 -4.29 -7.60 -11.16
C PRO A 325 -2.92 -7.44 -10.47
N LEU A 326 -2.21 -6.37 -10.79
CA LEU A 326 -0.93 -5.98 -10.21
C LEU A 326 -1.03 -4.54 -9.67
N LEU A 327 -0.52 -4.35 -8.46
CA LEU A 327 -0.32 -3.04 -7.84
C LEU A 327 1.17 -2.80 -7.54
N VAL A 328 1.62 -1.57 -7.73
CA VAL A 328 2.87 -1.09 -7.13
C VAL A 328 2.53 -0.52 -5.76
N THR A 329 2.60 -1.32 -4.70
CA THR A 329 2.12 -0.92 -3.36
C THR A 329 3.08 -0.03 -2.60
N GLU A 330 4.35 0.06 -3.02
CA GLU A 330 5.29 1.08 -2.58
C GLU A 330 6.20 1.52 -3.72
N TYR A 331 6.37 2.84 -3.87
CA TYR A 331 7.39 3.42 -4.73
C TYR A 331 7.76 4.81 -4.23
N GLY A 332 9.05 5.14 -4.27
CA GLY A 332 9.51 6.44 -3.81
C GLY A 332 10.88 6.81 -4.37
N LYS A 333 11.16 8.12 -4.34
CA LYS A 333 12.48 8.68 -4.65
C LYS A 333 13.01 9.37 -3.40
N PHE A 334 14.19 8.96 -2.95
CA PHE A 334 14.82 9.50 -1.75
C PHE A 334 15.40 10.89 -1.98
N ILE A 335 15.17 11.80 -1.03
CA ILE A 335 15.64 13.19 -0.99
C ILE A 335 15.98 13.56 0.47
N TRP A 336 17.24 13.84 0.78
CA TRP A 336 17.65 14.33 2.13
C TRP A 336 17.72 15.85 2.21
N ASP A 337 18.04 16.51 1.09
CA ASP A 337 18.18 17.96 0.97
C ASP A 337 17.15 18.50 -0.03
N ALA A 338 16.51 19.62 0.33
CA ALA A 338 15.47 20.24 -0.49
C ALA A 338 16.02 20.93 -1.77
N GLU A 339 17.15 20.47 -2.30
CA GLU A 339 17.69 20.98 -3.55
C GLU A 339 16.73 20.72 -4.71
N TYR A 340 16.60 21.72 -5.58
CA TYR A 340 15.71 21.66 -6.74
C TYR A 340 16.03 20.49 -7.69
N SER A 341 17.30 20.12 -7.80
CA SER A 341 17.81 18.99 -8.58
C SER A 341 17.19 17.66 -8.13
N ASN A 342 17.06 17.45 -6.82
CA ASN A 342 16.54 16.21 -6.24
C ASN A 342 15.02 16.11 -6.40
N ARG A 343 14.30 17.23 -6.31
CA ARG A 343 12.86 17.27 -6.63
C ARG A 343 12.58 16.95 -8.11
N THR A 344 13.43 17.43 -9.01
CA THR A 344 13.33 17.08 -10.45
C THR A 344 13.51 15.57 -10.68
N GLN A 345 14.41 14.91 -9.93
CA GLN A 345 14.57 13.46 -10.02
C GLN A 345 13.36 12.71 -9.49
N ARG A 346 12.72 13.20 -8.42
CA ARG A 346 11.47 12.61 -7.90
C ARG A 346 10.34 12.75 -8.90
N ASP A 347 10.16 13.92 -9.51
CA ASP A 347 9.15 14.13 -10.53
C ASP A 347 9.32 13.16 -11.73
N TYR A 348 10.55 12.97 -12.19
CA TYR A 348 10.86 12.01 -13.25
C TYR A 348 10.54 10.57 -12.85
N PHE A 349 10.91 10.18 -11.62
CA PHE A 349 10.65 8.84 -11.10
C PHE A 349 9.15 8.59 -10.95
N LEU A 350 8.43 9.52 -10.32
CA LEU A 350 6.97 9.50 -10.20
C LEU A 350 6.32 9.36 -11.57
N GLY A 351 6.69 10.23 -12.53
CA GLY A 351 6.18 10.17 -13.90
C GLY A 351 6.37 8.79 -14.53
N THR A 352 7.54 8.18 -14.38
CA THR A 352 7.82 6.87 -15.00
C THR A 352 6.95 5.74 -14.40
N VAL A 353 6.71 5.73 -13.08
CA VAL A 353 5.80 4.76 -12.43
C VAL A 353 4.37 4.97 -12.92
N LEU A 354 3.90 6.22 -12.82
CA LEU A 354 2.53 6.61 -13.10
C LEU A 354 2.18 6.42 -14.58
N ASP A 355 3.08 6.74 -15.49
CA ASP A 355 2.90 6.49 -16.92
C ASP A 355 2.77 4.99 -17.21
N SER A 356 3.60 4.14 -16.56
CA SER A 356 3.53 2.68 -16.72
C SER A 356 2.19 2.12 -16.22
N ILE A 357 1.67 2.65 -15.11
CA ILE A 357 0.36 2.28 -14.56
C ILE A 357 -0.74 2.69 -15.54
N TYR A 358 -0.76 3.95 -15.97
CA TYR A 358 -1.79 4.46 -16.85
C TYR A 358 -1.80 3.76 -18.22
N GLU A 359 -0.64 3.54 -18.84
CA GLU A 359 -0.53 2.83 -20.12
C GLU A 359 -1.07 1.40 -20.01
N SER A 360 -0.67 0.67 -18.97
CA SER A 360 -1.17 -0.66 -18.70
C SER A 360 -2.70 -0.65 -18.51
N ALA A 361 -3.22 0.16 -17.60
CA ALA A 361 -4.66 0.27 -17.31
C ALA A 361 -5.49 0.67 -18.54
N ARG A 362 -5.00 1.63 -19.34
CA ARG A 362 -5.65 2.08 -20.58
C ARG A 362 -5.76 0.95 -21.59
N ASP A 363 -4.71 0.15 -21.72
CA ASP A 363 -4.60 -0.93 -22.70
C ASP A 363 -5.13 -2.28 -22.19
N GLY A 364 -5.69 -2.30 -20.98
CA GLY A 364 -6.32 -3.47 -20.36
C GLY A 364 -5.32 -4.46 -19.76
N GLY A 365 -4.09 -4.00 -19.48
CA GLY A 365 -2.99 -4.72 -18.84
C GLY A 365 -3.25 -5.06 -17.37
N PRO A 366 -2.35 -5.81 -16.72
CA PRO A 366 -2.51 -6.23 -15.33
C PRO A 366 -2.10 -5.17 -14.32
N LEU A 367 -1.18 -4.26 -14.65
CA LEU A 367 -0.82 -3.17 -13.74
C LEU A 367 -1.96 -2.12 -13.76
N VAL A 368 -2.68 -2.01 -12.65
CA VAL A 368 -3.95 -1.26 -12.55
C VAL A 368 -3.99 -0.25 -11.40
N GLY A 369 -2.85 0.02 -10.77
CA GLY A 369 -2.74 1.05 -9.76
C GLY A 369 -1.42 1.01 -9.00
N GLY A 370 -1.29 1.92 -8.04
CA GLY A 370 -0.16 1.93 -7.11
C GLY A 370 -0.34 2.91 -5.96
N ALA A 371 0.50 2.78 -4.94
CA ALA A 371 0.57 3.65 -3.78
C ALA A 371 2.01 4.14 -3.55
N PHE A 372 2.22 5.46 -3.59
CA PHE A 372 3.55 6.01 -3.33
C PHE A 372 3.90 5.91 -1.86
N TRP A 373 5.19 5.80 -1.56
CA TRP A 373 5.74 5.94 -0.22
C TRP A 373 6.43 7.30 -0.11
N GLN A 374 6.01 8.21 0.78
CA GLN A 374 4.81 8.14 1.65
C GLN A 374 4.13 9.50 1.78
N LEU A 375 2.85 9.52 2.16
CA LEU A 375 2.14 10.76 2.44
C LEU A 375 2.35 11.16 3.90
N LEU A 376 2.78 12.41 4.11
CA LEU A 376 2.76 13.07 5.42
C LEU A 376 1.85 14.31 5.35
N ASP A 377 1.33 14.71 6.51
CA ASP A 377 0.70 16.03 6.69
C ASP A 377 1.74 17.07 7.14
N ASP A 378 1.43 18.35 6.96
CA ASP A 378 2.28 19.47 7.40
C ASP A 378 2.66 19.36 8.89
N GLY A 379 3.90 19.70 9.24
CA GLY A 379 4.40 19.65 10.63
C GLY A 379 4.63 18.24 11.21
N MET A 380 4.71 17.21 10.37
CA MET A 380 5.10 15.85 10.76
C MET A 380 6.60 15.57 10.55
N ASP A 381 7.47 16.55 10.83
CA ASP A 381 8.89 16.48 10.47
C ASP A 381 9.64 15.29 11.11
N THR A 382 9.19 14.83 12.29
CA THR A 382 9.77 13.66 12.97
C THR A 382 9.47 12.33 12.28
N PHE A 383 8.56 12.30 11.30
CA PHE A 383 8.21 11.11 10.51
C PHE A 383 8.85 11.12 9.11
N ARG A 384 9.63 12.15 8.77
CA ARG A 384 10.34 12.24 7.50
C ARG A 384 11.42 11.17 7.43
N ASP A 385 11.42 10.43 6.33
CA ASP A 385 12.42 9.40 6.01
C ASP A 385 13.13 9.69 4.69
N GLY A 386 12.93 10.89 4.13
CA GLY A 386 13.46 11.34 2.85
C GLY A 386 12.62 10.90 1.65
N TYR A 387 11.54 10.15 1.85
CA TYR A 387 10.62 9.76 0.79
C TYR A 387 9.28 10.51 0.84
N GLU A 388 9.05 11.29 1.90
CA GLU A 388 7.77 11.92 2.11
C GLU A 388 7.38 12.87 0.97
N ILE A 389 6.08 12.87 0.69
CA ILE A 389 5.42 13.89 -0.11
C ILE A 389 4.39 14.53 0.82
N VAL A 390 4.63 15.81 1.15
CA VAL A 390 3.64 16.66 1.82
C VAL A 390 2.95 17.48 0.72
N LEU A 391 1.70 17.15 0.40
CA LEU A 391 1.01 17.69 -0.78
C LEU A 391 0.94 19.24 -0.81
N PRO A 392 0.72 19.95 0.32
CA PRO A 392 0.74 21.40 0.34
C PRO A 392 2.13 22.01 0.09
N GLU A 393 3.21 21.32 0.50
CA GLU A 393 4.59 21.77 0.38
C GLU A 393 5.17 21.49 -1.02
N ASP A 394 4.84 20.34 -1.61
CA ASP A 394 5.28 19.95 -2.95
C ASP A 394 4.16 20.00 -3.97
N ARG A 395 3.83 21.24 -4.39
CA ARG A 395 2.80 21.51 -5.40
C ARG A 395 3.07 20.80 -6.74
N ARG A 396 4.33 20.50 -7.07
CA ARG A 396 4.67 19.87 -8.35
C ARG A 396 4.39 18.38 -8.31
N ALA A 397 4.85 17.68 -7.28
CA ALA A 397 4.50 16.29 -7.05
C ALA A 397 2.97 16.12 -6.89
N ALA A 398 2.33 17.00 -6.12
CA ALA A 398 0.87 17.01 -5.95
C ALA A 398 0.12 17.16 -7.30
N ALA A 399 0.60 18.03 -8.20
CA ALA A 399 0.01 18.19 -9.52
C ALA A 399 0.22 16.95 -10.42
N ILE A 400 1.39 16.32 -10.38
CA ILE A 400 1.69 15.08 -11.11
C ILE A 400 0.75 13.97 -10.64
N ILE A 401 0.68 13.75 -9.34
CA ILE A 401 -0.17 12.73 -8.70
C ILE A 401 -1.64 12.99 -9.02
N GLY A 402 -2.13 14.22 -8.80
CA GLY A 402 -3.52 14.57 -9.05
C GLY A 402 -3.93 14.47 -10.52
N ASN A 403 -3.03 14.77 -11.46
CA ASN A 403 -3.27 14.55 -12.89
C ASN A 403 -3.42 13.07 -13.21
N HIS A 404 -2.52 12.23 -12.69
CA HIS A 404 -2.59 10.78 -12.88
C HIS A 404 -3.87 10.18 -12.27
N SER A 405 -4.24 10.58 -11.04
CA SER A 405 -5.50 10.18 -10.40
C SER A 405 -6.71 10.47 -11.30
N ARG A 406 -6.78 11.68 -11.88
CA ARG A 406 -7.84 12.05 -12.84
C ARG A 406 -7.80 11.23 -14.13
N GLN A 407 -6.62 10.85 -14.60
CA GLN A 407 -6.48 9.99 -15.78
C GLN A 407 -7.02 8.57 -15.52
N LEU A 408 -6.67 7.96 -14.38
CA LEU A 408 -7.21 6.67 -13.97
C LEU A 408 -8.72 6.72 -13.70
N ALA A 409 -9.22 7.78 -13.07
CA ALA A 409 -10.64 7.94 -12.81
C ALA A 409 -11.50 7.90 -14.09
N LYS A 410 -10.99 8.44 -15.21
CA LYS A 410 -11.66 8.38 -16.52
C LYS A 410 -11.75 6.96 -17.10
N LEU A 411 -10.97 6.03 -16.56
CA LEU A 411 -10.98 4.62 -16.94
C LEU A 411 -11.92 3.78 -16.08
N ASN A 412 -12.43 4.30 -14.94
CA ASN A 412 -13.32 3.56 -14.06
C ASN A 412 -14.70 3.28 -14.70
N GLY A 413 -15.41 2.29 -14.17
CA GLY A 413 -16.78 1.95 -14.58
C GLY A 413 -16.87 1.24 -15.94
N ARG A 414 -15.74 0.88 -16.55
CA ARG A 414 -15.71 0.13 -17.81
C ARG A 414 -16.01 -1.34 -17.57
N ASP A 415 -16.61 -2.00 -18.55
CA ASP A 415 -16.85 -3.44 -18.53
C ASP A 415 -15.50 -4.20 -18.72
N ALA A 416 -15.18 -5.08 -17.77
CA ALA A 416 -13.91 -5.81 -17.77
C ALA A 416 -13.82 -6.84 -18.92
N ASP A 417 -14.93 -7.46 -19.31
CA ASP A 417 -15.00 -8.37 -20.46
C ASP A 417 -14.75 -7.62 -21.77
N GLU A 418 -15.28 -6.41 -21.90
CA GLU A 418 -15.04 -5.55 -23.05
C GLU A 418 -13.56 -5.17 -23.15
N ILE A 419 -12.94 -4.77 -22.02
CA ILE A 419 -11.50 -4.49 -21.96
C ILE A 419 -10.70 -5.70 -22.41
N ARG A 420 -11.02 -6.89 -21.88
CA ARG A 420 -10.37 -8.16 -22.24
C ARG A 420 -10.51 -8.48 -23.73
N ARG A 421 -11.71 -8.33 -24.30
CA ARG A 421 -11.98 -8.54 -25.73
C ARG A 421 -11.18 -7.58 -26.62
N ARG A 422 -11.18 -6.28 -26.31
CA ARG A 422 -10.44 -5.26 -27.05
C ARG A 422 -8.93 -5.53 -27.01
N ARG A 423 -8.41 -5.92 -25.85
CA ARG A 423 -6.99 -6.29 -25.68
C ARG A 423 -6.60 -7.49 -26.54
N ASN A 424 -7.41 -8.56 -26.51
CA ASN A 424 -7.15 -9.75 -27.32
C ASN A 424 -7.12 -9.45 -28.82
N GLN A 425 -8.03 -8.59 -29.30
CA GLN A 425 -8.03 -8.14 -30.70
C GLN A 425 -6.78 -7.33 -31.08
N ARG A 426 -6.24 -6.51 -30.17
CA ARG A 426 -4.98 -5.80 -30.40
C ARG A 426 -3.81 -6.77 -30.51
N ARG A 427 -3.74 -7.78 -29.64
CA ARG A 427 -2.68 -8.81 -29.64
C ARG A 427 -2.69 -9.67 -30.91
N THR A 428 -3.87 -9.96 -31.48
CA THR A 428 -3.94 -10.73 -32.73
C THR A 428 -3.51 -9.92 -33.94
N ARG A 429 -3.84 -8.62 -34.01
CA ARG A 429 -3.44 -7.72 -35.12
C ARG A 429 -1.93 -7.47 -35.17
N THR A 430 -1.26 -7.39 -34.02
CA THR A 430 0.20 -7.23 -33.95
C THR A 430 0.98 -8.53 -34.25
N ARG A 431 0.32 -9.69 -34.27
CA ARG A 431 0.92 -11.01 -34.59
C ARG A 431 0.83 -11.39 -36.08
N THR A 432 0.64 -10.43 -36.98
CA THR A 432 0.76 -10.68 -38.43
C THR A 432 2.25 -10.91 -38.77
N PRO A 433 2.65 -12.02 -39.40
CA PRO A 433 4.05 -12.43 -39.47
C PRO A 433 4.85 -11.56 -40.43
N THR A 434 5.74 -10.72 -39.91
CA THR A 434 6.87 -10.20 -40.68
C THR A 434 7.95 -11.29 -40.76
N THR A 435 8.29 -11.66 -41.99
CA THR A 435 9.27 -12.69 -42.35
C THR A 435 10.59 -12.55 -41.59
N HIS A 436 11.00 -13.63 -40.91
CA HIS A 436 12.25 -13.74 -40.15
C HIS A 436 13.48 -13.47 -41.01
N ARG A 437 14.28 -12.45 -40.66
CA ARG A 437 15.68 -12.35 -41.03
C ARG A 437 16.52 -12.65 -39.78
N LYS A 438 17.14 -13.84 -39.74
CA LYS A 438 18.06 -14.27 -38.67
C LYS A 438 19.27 -13.33 -38.65
N ILE A 439 19.54 -12.70 -37.51
CA ILE A 439 20.81 -12.04 -37.23
C ILE A 439 21.49 -12.87 -36.13
N HIS A 440 22.66 -13.43 -36.47
CA HIS A 440 23.57 -14.11 -35.55
C HIS A 440 24.24 -13.05 -34.66
N VAL A 441 24.27 -13.28 -33.34
CA VAL A 441 25.13 -12.52 -32.41
C VAL A 441 26.06 -13.53 -31.74
N GLY A 442 27.36 -13.33 -31.95
CA GLY A 442 28.44 -14.19 -31.50
C GLY A 442 28.68 -14.10 -29.99
N SER A 443 29.18 -15.20 -29.45
CA SER A 443 29.63 -15.35 -28.07
C SER A 443 30.95 -14.62 -27.81
N SER A 444 31.08 -13.98 -26.66
CA SER A 444 32.38 -13.81 -26.00
C SER A 444 32.25 -14.08 -24.50
N SER A 445 33.12 -14.96 -24.04
CA SER A 445 33.33 -15.35 -22.65
C SER A 445 34.40 -14.47 -22.00
N SER A 446 34.22 -14.11 -20.73
CA SER A 446 35.35 -13.95 -19.80
C SER A 446 34.91 -14.15 -18.35
N THR A 447 35.85 -14.69 -17.56
CA THR A 447 35.68 -15.41 -16.30
C THR A 447 36.02 -14.60 -15.04
N SER A 448 35.40 -15.05 -13.94
CA SER A 448 35.89 -15.15 -12.55
C SER A 448 36.20 -13.89 -11.72
N GLY A 449 35.63 -13.88 -10.51
CA GLY A 449 36.21 -13.22 -9.35
C GLY A 449 35.19 -12.82 -8.29
N THR A 450 35.36 -13.33 -7.06
CA THR A 450 34.77 -12.88 -5.78
C THR A 450 33.44 -13.49 -5.33
N ASP A 451 33.55 -14.65 -4.66
CA ASP A 451 32.42 -15.37 -4.02
C ASP A 451 32.44 -15.33 -2.49
N GLN A 452 33.19 -14.41 -1.87
CA GLN A 452 33.21 -14.23 -0.40
C GLN A 452 32.81 -12.83 0.09
N PHE A 453 32.67 -11.84 -0.80
CA PHE A 453 32.19 -10.49 -0.44
C PHE A 453 30.66 -10.36 -0.44
N ARG A 454 29.93 -11.34 -1.00
CA ARG A 454 28.49 -11.25 -1.29
C ARG A 454 27.60 -11.53 -0.07
N ILE A 455 28.05 -12.41 0.84
CA ILE A 455 27.29 -12.78 2.04
C ILE A 455 27.39 -11.68 3.14
N LEU A 456 28.50 -10.91 3.17
CA LEU A 456 28.62 -9.76 4.08
C LEU A 456 27.74 -8.56 3.68
N LEU A 457 27.44 -8.41 2.38
CA LEU A 457 26.68 -7.26 1.86
C LEU A 457 25.19 -7.32 2.20
N VAL A 458 24.60 -8.53 2.26
CA VAL A 458 23.19 -8.75 2.65
C VAL A 458 22.97 -8.30 4.09
N ARG A 459 23.91 -8.62 5.00
CA ARG A 459 23.87 -8.14 6.39
C ARG A 459 24.04 -6.62 6.49
N PHE A 460 24.87 -6.01 5.64
CA PHE A 460 25.08 -4.56 5.63
C PHE A 460 23.86 -3.77 5.13
N MET A 461 23.12 -4.26 4.12
CA MET A 461 21.90 -3.59 3.63
C MET A 461 20.71 -3.71 4.60
N SER A 462 20.59 -4.84 5.31
CA SER A 462 19.62 -4.95 6.42
C SER A 462 19.99 -4.01 7.59
N LEU A 463 21.28 -3.80 7.84
CA LEU A 463 21.78 -2.87 8.84
C LEU A 463 21.57 -1.39 8.44
N LEU A 464 21.64 -1.05 7.15
CA LEU A 464 21.41 0.33 6.70
C LEU A 464 19.93 0.75 6.82
N ARG A 465 18.99 -0.18 6.54
CA ARG A 465 17.56 0.06 6.81
C ARG A 465 17.29 0.07 8.32
N GLN A 466 17.95 -0.79 9.10
CA GLN A 466 17.94 -0.70 10.57
C GLN A 466 18.58 0.58 11.08
N GLN A 467 19.55 1.20 10.41
CA GLN A 467 20.15 2.48 10.83
C GLN A 467 19.26 3.68 10.51
N ILE A 468 18.55 3.64 9.38
CA ILE A 468 17.50 4.61 9.05
C ILE A 468 16.33 4.45 10.05
N SER A 469 15.93 3.21 10.38
CA SER A 469 14.91 2.91 11.38
C SER A 469 15.37 3.11 12.85
N SER A 470 16.65 2.93 13.19
CA SER A 470 17.15 3.07 14.57
C SER A 470 17.32 4.51 15.01
N PHE A 471 17.33 5.46 14.07
CA PHE A 471 17.21 6.88 14.40
C PHE A 471 15.87 7.21 15.08
N PHE A 472 14.84 6.38 14.89
CA PHE A 472 13.52 6.57 15.51
C PHE A 472 13.44 6.15 16.98
N SER A 473 14.41 5.37 17.50
CA SER A 473 14.43 4.98 18.92
C SER A 473 15.11 6.01 19.84
N VAL A 474 15.79 7.03 19.30
CA VAL A 474 16.54 8.02 20.10
C VAL A 474 15.75 9.32 20.34
N VAL A 475 14.60 9.51 19.69
CA VAL A 475 13.81 10.76 19.76
C VAL A 475 12.50 10.60 20.56
N LEU A 476 12.29 9.45 21.21
CA LEU A 476 11.18 9.22 22.15
C LEU A 476 11.63 9.13 23.63
N ALA A 477 12.82 9.65 23.95
CA ALA A 477 13.29 9.83 25.33
C ALA A 477 13.17 11.28 25.79
#